data_AF-A0A139HBX6-F1
#
_entry.id   AF-A0A139HBX6-F1
#
_cell.length_a   1.000
_cell.length_b   1.000
_cell.length_c   1.000
_cell.angle_alpha   90.00
_cell.angle_beta   90.00
_cell.angle_gamma   90.00
#
_symmetry.space_group_name_H-M   'P 1'
#
loop_
_entity.id
_entity.type
_entity.pdbx_description
1 polymer ?
#
loop_
_entity_poly.entity_id
_entity_poly.type
_entity_poly.pdbx_seq_one_letter_code
_entity_poly.pdbx_strand_id
1 'polypeptide(L)' 'MRFSTLATLFAFMAGALAQSWNCDKSEGYCIEGDNISRLRCTSQRPCRVQGNGCRPVDTNNDGRFDAANCS' A
#
# COMPACT_ATOMS: atom_id res chain seq x y z
N MET A 1 35.83 -18.24 11.13
CA MET A 1 34.54 -17.54 11.35
C MET A 1 33.64 -17.83 10.16
N ARG A 2 32.71 -18.78 10.27
CA ARG A 2 31.71 -19.07 9.23
C ARG A 2 30.53 -18.14 9.46
N PHE A 3 30.58 -16.95 8.85
CA PHE A 3 29.49 -15.98 8.96
C PHE A 3 28.38 -16.33 7.97
N SER A 4 27.21 -16.62 8.55
CA SER A 4 26.00 -17.11 7.93
C SER A 4 25.47 -16.18 6.83
N THR A 5 25.51 -16.66 5.58
CA THR A 5 24.85 -16.09 4.39
C THR A 5 23.32 -16.09 4.45
N LEU A 6 22.73 -16.56 5.55
CA LEU A 6 21.27 -16.65 5.75
C LEU A 6 20.62 -15.31 6.11
N ALA A 7 21.37 -14.35 6.65
CA ALA A 7 20.81 -13.07 7.12
C ALA A 7 20.38 -12.13 5.97
N THR A 8 21.01 -12.23 4.80
CA THR A 8 20.70 -11.38 3.64
C THR A 8 19.41 -11.78 2.91
N LEU A 9 18.95 -13.03 3.05
CA LEU A 9 17.70 -13.50 2.44
C LEU A 9 16.45 -12.89 3.11
N PHE A 10 16.47 -12.67 4.43
CA PHE A 10 15.34 -12.07 5.13
C PHE A 10 15.15 -10.58 4.84
N ALA A 11 16.24 -9.85 4.56
CA ALA A 11 16.17 -8.44 4.18
C ALA A 11 15.52 -8.25 2.80
N PHE A 12 15.68 -9.20 1.88
CA PHE A 12 15.09 -9.13 0.54
C PHE A 12 13.57 -9.40 0.54
N MET A 13 13.11 -10.28 1.43
CA MET A 13 11.69 -10.63 1.57
C MET A 13 10.85 -9.50 2.18
N ALA A 14 11.44 -8.64 3.02
CA ALA A 14 10.75 -7.47 3.56
C ALA A 14 10.45 -6.40 2.50
N GLY A 15 11.23 -6.35 1.41
CA GLY A 15 10.98 -5.47 0.27
C GLY A 15 9.87 -5.97 -0.67
N ALA A 16 9.57 -7.27 -0.67
CA ALA A 16 8.51 -7.85 -1.51
C ALA A 16 7.08 -7.56 -1.00
N LEU A 17 6.95 -7.04 0.22
CA LEU A 17 5.70 -6.54 0.78
C LEU A 17 5.61 -5.01 0.73
N ALA A 18 6.50 -4.34 -0.01
CA ALA A 18 6.39 -2.91 -0.26
C ALA A 18 5.02 -2.64 -0.89
N GLN A 19 4.12 -2.07 -0.08
CA GLN A 19 2.79 -1.70 -0.52
C GLN A 19 2.96 -0.72 -1.68
N SER A 20 2.61 -1.16 -2.90
CA SER A 20 2.69 -0.31 -4.09
C SER A 20 1.78 0.91 -3.98
N TRP A 21 0.81 0.84 -3.07
CA TRP A 21 -0.22 1.83 -2.80
C TRP A 21 0.16 2.71 -1.61
N ASN A 22 0.42 3.98 -1.91
CA ASN A 22 0.84 5.01 -0.97
C ASN A 22 -0.27 6.04 -0.75
N CYS A 23 -0.36 6.50 0.49
CA CYS A 23 -1.38 7.44 0.88
C CYS A 23 -0.93 8.89 0.61
N ASP A 24 -1.78 9.67 -0.06
CA ASP A 24 -1.64 11.11 -0.24
C ASP A 24 -2.65 11.85 0.64
N LYS A 25 -2.15 12.50 1.70
CA LYS A 25 -2.98 13.28 2.63
C LYS A 25 -3.49 14.59 2.05
N SER A 26 -2.82 15.13 1.04
CA SER A 26 -3.21 16.40 0.42
C SER A 26 -4.55 16.25 -0.30
N GLU A 27 -4.71 15.15 -1.03
CA GLU A 27 -5.93 14.88 -1.78
C GLU A 27 -6.85 13.85 -1.09
N GLY A 28 -6.34 13.08 -0.13
CA GLY A 28 -7.10 12.01 0.55
C GLY A 28 -7.27 10.75 -0.30
N TYR A 29 -6.34 10.49 -1.22
CA TYR A 29 -6.34 9.33 -2.11
C TYR A 29 -5.22 8.37 -1.75
N CYS A 30 -5.43 7.12 -2.15
CA CYS A 30 -4.36 6.18 -2.28
C CYS A 30 -3.88 6.10 -3.73
N ILE A 31 -2.58 6.16 -3.91
CA ILE A 31 -1.92 6.26 -5.19
C ILE A 31 -0.99 5.06 -5.35
N GLU A 32 -1.17 4.30 -6.43
CA GLU A 32 -0.25 3.26 -6.83
C GLU A 32 1.07 3.86 -7.33
N GLY A 33 2.22 3.24 -7.10
CA GLY A 33 3.56 3.79 -7.36
C GLY A 33 3.78 4.47 -8.73
N ASP A 34 2.99 4.12 -9.74
CA ASP A 34 3.01 4.71 -11.08
C ASP A 34 2.14 5.98 -11.24
N ASN A 35 1.46 6.45 -10.20
CA ASN A 35 0.53 7.60 -10.17
C ASN A 35 -0.67 7.55 -11.15
N ILE A 36 -0.83 6.48 -11.93
CA ILE A 36 -1.92 6.31 -12.89
C ILE A 36 -3.20 5.88 -12.16
N SER A 37 -3.07 4.92 -11.24
CA SER A 37 -4.18 4.38 -10.47
C SER A 37 -4.30 5.12 -9.15
N ARG A 38 -5.43 5.79 -8.94
CA ARG A 38 -5.76 6.47 -7.68
C ARG A 38 -7.15 6.06 -7.20
N LEU A 39 -7.20 5.63 -5.95
CA LEU A 39 -8.40 5.12 -5.29
C LEU A 39 -8.71 5.99 -4.09
N ARG A 40 -9.98 6.35 -3.91
CA ARG A 40 -10.37 7.18 -2.77
C ARG A 40 -10.33 6.36 -1.48
N CYS A 41 -9.77 6.93 -0.42
CA CYS A 41 -9.81 6.28 0.88
C CYS A 41 -11.26 6.16 1.39
N THR A 42 -11.63 5.01 1.94
CA THR A 42 -12.95 4.83 2.57
C THR A 42 -13.08 5.76 3.77
N SER A 43 -14.32 6.20 4.07
CA SER A 43 -14.58 7.09 5.22
C SER A 43 -14.22 6.46 6.56
N GLN A 44 -14.24 5.13 6.65
CA GLN A 44 -13.86 4.37 7.84
C GLN A 44 -12.34 4.26 8.03
N ARG A 45 -11.57 4.37 6.95
CA ARG A 45 -10.11 4.23 6.91
C ARG A 45 -9.51 5.37 6.07
N PRO A 46 -9.61 6.63 6.53
CA PRO A 46 -9.10 7.79 5.79
C PRO A 46 -7.57 7.82 5.82
N CYS A 47 -6.98 8.57 4.88
CA CYS A 47 -5.55 8.81 4.83
C CYS A 47 -5.08 9.60 6.07
N ARG A 48 -4.32 8.98 6.97
CA ARG A 48 -3.84 9.62 8.21
C ARG A 48 -2.36 9.88 8.20
N VAL A 49 -1.57 9.14 7.43
CA VAL A 49 -0.13 9.32 7.30
C VAL A 49 0.23 9.45 5.82
N GLN A 50 1.21 10.30 5.50
CA GLN A 50 1.71 10.45 4.13
C GLN A 50 2.64 9.28 3.84
N GLY A 51 2.42 8.61 2.70
CA GLY A 51 3.13 7.39 2.36
C GLY A 51 2.72 6.20 3.24
N ASN A 52 3.14 5.00 2.84
CA ASN A 52 2.85 3.74 3.51
C ASN A 52 1.37 3.35 3.53
N GLY A 53 1.02 2.36 2.71
CA GLY A 53 0.02 1.39 3.09
C GLY A 53 -1.41 1.82 2.98
N CYS A 54 -1.87 1.94 1.75
CA CYS A 54 -3.26 1.66 1.51
C CYS A 54 -3.43 0.35 0.76
N ARG A 55 -4.62 -0.20 0.91
CA ARG A 55 -5.00 -1.44 0.29
C ARG A 55 -6.25 -1.19 -0.55
N PRO A 56 -6.18 -1.41 -1.86
CA PRO A 56 -7.35 -1.42 -2.71
C PRO A 56 -8.41 -2.35 -2.13
N VAL A 57 -9.64 -1.88 -2.14
CA VAL A 57 -10.80 -2.66 -1.75
C VAL A 57 -11.88 -2.50 -2.81
N ASP A 58 -12.62 -3.59 -2.98
CA ASP A 58 -13.81 -3.64 -3.79
C ASP A 58 -14.99 -3.59 -2.81
N THR A 59 -15.68 -2.46 -2.76
CA THR A 59 -16.78 -2.23 -1.81
C THR A 59 -18.12 -2.81 -2.29
N ASN A 60 -18.24 -3.09 -3.59
CA ASN A 60 -19.48 -3.58 -4.22
C ASN A 60 -19.37 -5.03 -4.76
N ASN A 61 -18.20 -5.65 -4.62
CA ASN A 61 -17.85 -6.99 -5.14
C ASN A 61 -18.06 -7.16 -6.64
N ASP A 62 -17.83 -6.11 -7.44
CA ASP A 62 -17.96 -6.16 -8.90
C ASP A 62 -16.68 -6.66 -9.61
N GLY A 63 -15.63 -6.96 -8.84
CA GLY A 63 -14.32 -7.41 -9.33
C GLY A 63 -13.36 -6.27 -9.67
N ARG A 64 -13.72 -5.01 -9.40
CA ARG A 64 -12.88 -3.83 -9.59
C ARG A 64 -12.67 -3.13 -8.26
N PHE A 65 -11.45 -2.63 -8.06
CA PHE A 65 -11.19 -1.78 -6.90
C PHE A 65 -11.79 -0.40 -7.14
N ASP A 66 -12.73 0.00 -6.28
CA ASP A 66 -13.43 1.27 -6.33
C ASP A 66 -13.03 2.20 -5.17
N ALA A 67 -12.45 1.64 -4.10
CA ALA A 67 -11.94 2.39 -2.97
C ALA A 67 -10.62 1.81 -2.42
N ALA A 68 -10.05 2.47 -1.42
CA ALA A 68 -8.90 1.97 -0.68
C ALA A 68 -9.09 2.11 0.83
N ASN A 69 -8.59 1.15 1.60
CA ASN A 69 -8.45 1.30 3.04
C ASN A 69 -7.07 1.88 3.34
N CYS A 70 -7.04 3.09 3.89
CA CYS A 70 -5.82 3.83 4.19
C CYS A 70 -5.49 3.74 5.69
N SER A 71 -4.20 3.81 6.02
CA SER A 71 -3.70 3.81 7.42
C SER A 71 -3.13 5.13 7.89
#